data_AF-A0A848QQF4-F1
#
_entry.id   AF-A0A848QQF4-F1
#
_cell.length_a   1.000
_cell.length_b   1.000
_cell.length_c   1.000
_cell.angle_alpha   90.00
_cell.angle_beta   90.00
_cell.angle_gamma   90.00
#
_symmetry.space_group_name_H-M   'P 1'
#
loop_
_entity.id
_entity.type
_entity.pdbx_description
1 polymer ?
#
loop_
_entity_poly.entity_id
_entity_poly.type
_entity_poly.pdbx_seq_one_letter_code
_entity_poly.pdbx_strand_id
1 'polypeptide(L)'
;MGTDSFWFLTEEICRLRRQNAQDFQLNDTDTDTSPRSKSRNAPAGTSPFQVLAEALPQEKFADPEWTAKGERRASVPMTGLETLWFNTGTLCNLACVNCYIESSPTNDALLYISRAHVTRFLDEIEADQIGTTEIGYTGGEPFMNPEFVAILTDTLERGFDALVLSNAMKPMRRHEAALLDLKERFGDKLTIRVSLDHYTKDAHEAERGPRSWEPGTSGLKWLSDKGFSIAVAGRMLPSETMDDARAGYGALFAEMGICVDAADPMRMVLFPEMDEAKDIAEITTECWGILNQNPADIMCATSRMVVHRKGEGAPRVAACTLIPYDDGFDMGATLAEASRDVSLNHPHCARFCVLGGASCSA
;
A
#
# COMPACT_ATOMS: atom_id res chain seq x y z
N MET A 1 9.69 46.93 -4.13
CA MET A 1 10.67 45.87 -4.44
C MET A 1 10.52 44.79 -3.38
N GLY A 2 9.99 43.60 -3.62
CA GLY A 2 9.29 43.06 -4.78
C GLY A 2 8.24 42.09 -4.25
N THR A 3 6.97 42.43 -4.46
CA THR A 3 5.79 41.59 -4.24
C THR A 3 5.40 40.83 -5.52
N ASP A 4 6.17 41.02 -6.58
CA ASP A 4 5.88 40.48 -7.91
C ASP A 4 6.40 39.04 -8.08
N SER A 5 7.37 38.59 -7.28
CA SER A 5 7.94 37.23 -7.36
C SER A 5 6.98 36.13 -6.89
N PHE A 6 6.02 36.45 -6.04
CA PHE A 6 5.08 35.49 -5.45
C PHE A 6 3.87 35.23 -6.35
N TRP A 7 3.51 36.19 -7.20
CA TRP A 7 2.44 36.06 -8.19
C TRP A 7 2.89 35.29 -9.45
N PHE A 8 4.17 35.39 -9.81
CA PHE A 8 4.72 34.63 -10.94
C PHE A 8 4.79 33.11 -10.66
N LEU A 9 5.12 32.69 -9.44
CA LEU A 9 5.17 31.27 -9.08
C LEU A 9 3.79 30.59 -9.03
N THR A 10 2.75 31.31 -8.60
CA THR A 10 1.38 30.77 -8.51
C THR A 10 0.73 30.66 -9.89
N GLU A 11 1.01 31.59 -10.81
CA GLU A 11 0.62 31.49 -12.22
C GLU A 11 1.38 30.37 -12.95
N GLU A 12 2.66 30.14 -12.66
CA GLU A 12 3.45 29.07 -13.29
C GLU A 12 3.01 27.67 -12.84
N ILE A 13 2.66 27.49 -11.55
CA ILE A 13 2.04 26.25 -11.03
C ILE A 13 0.63 26.06 -11.60
N CYS A 14 -0.18 27.12 -11.73
CA CYS A 14 -1.50 27.03 -12.37
C CYS A 14 -1.40 26.79 -13.88
N ARG A 15 -0.36 27.28 -14.55
CA ARG A 15 -0.07 27.07 -15.97
C ARG A 15 0.41 25.65 -16.24
N LEU A 16 1.26 25.09 -15.37
CA LEU A 16 1.65 23.67 -15.39
C LEU A 16 0.44 22.75 -15.20
N ARG A 17 -0.52 23.12 -14.34
CA ARG A 17 -1.79 22.40 -14.16
C ARG A 17 -2.74 22.51 -15.37
N ARG A 18 -2.69 23.60 -16.15
CA ARG A 18 -3.56 23.81 -17.34
C ARG A 18 -2.97 23.30 -18.65
N GLN A 19 -1.65 23.30 -18.81
CA GLN A 19 -0.99 22.78 -20.01
C GLN A 19 -1.06 21.25 -20.12
N ASN A 20 -1.21 20.53 -18.99
CA ASN A 20 -1.45 19.08 -18.99
C ASN A 20 -2.89 18.67 -19.37
N ALA A 21 -3.80 19.63 -19.59
CA ALA A 21 -5.23 19.36 -19.78
C ALA A 21 -5.74 19.58 -21.21
N GLN A 22 -4.91 19.97 -22.17
CA GLN A 22 -5.35 20.18 -23.56
C GLN A 22 -4.38 19.58 -24.58
N ASP A 23 -4.95 18.74 -25.44
CA ASP A 23 -4.41 18.08 -26.62
C ASP A 23 -3.46 16.90 -26.39
N PHE A 24 -4.05 15.72 -26.17
CA PHE A 24 -3.47 14.48 -26.68
C PHE A 24 -4.55 13.60 -27.31
N GLN A 25 -4.53 13.53 -28.64
CA GLN A 25 -5.19 12.45 -29.38
C GLN A 25 -4.41 11.17 -29.08
N LEU A 26 -5.12 10.15 -28.62
CA LEU A 26 -4.61 8.79 -28.41
C LEU A 26 -4.02 8.27 -29.72
N ASN A 27 -2.70 8.26 -29.83
CA ASN A 27 -2.00 7.41 -30.78
C ASN A 27 -1.59 6.14 -30.02
N ASP A 28 -2.25 5.04 -30.36
CA ASP A 28 -1.85 3.68 -29.97
C ASP A 28 -0.38 3.48 -30.37
N THR A 29 0.51 3.48 -29.40
CA THR A 29 1.87 2.99 -29.55
C THR A 29 2.03 1.79 -28.63
N ASP A 30 2.45 0.68 -29.24
CA ASP A 30 2.69 -0.64 -28.65
C ASP A 30 3.35 -0.53 -27.27
N THR A 31 2.55 -0.65 -26.22
CA THR A 31 3.06 -1.07 -24.90
C THR A 31 3.06 -2.60 -24.91
N ASP A 32 4.15 -3.21 -24.43
CA ASP A 32 4.25 -4.67 -24.29
C ASP A 32 3.08 -5.17 -23.43
N THR A 33 2.09 -5.76 -24.09
CA THR A 33 0.84 -6.27 -23.51
C THR A 33 0.97 -7.72 -23.04
N SER A 34 2.19 -8.26 -22.89
CA SER A 34 2.34 -9.62 -22.40
C SER A 34 1.75 -9.75 -20.99
N PRO A 35 0.80 -10.68 -20.76
CA PRO A 35 0.13 -10.77 -19.48
C PRO A 35 1.12 -11.21 -18.40
N ARG A 36 1.25 -10.41 -17.33
CA ARG A 36 2.08 -10.71 -16.13
C ARG A 36 1.76 -12.05 -15.49
N SER A 37 0.60 -12.65 -15.81
CA SER A 37 0.20 -13.98 -15.38
C SER A 37 -0.56 -14.72 -16.47
N LYS A 38 -0.32 -16.04 -16.59
CA LYS A 38 -1.15 -16.94 -17.40
C LYS A 38 -2.49 -17.30 -16.74
N SER A 39 -2.85 -16.62 -15.65
CA SER A 39 -4.13 -16.83 -14.96
C SER A 39 -5.30 -16.52 -15.89
N ARG A 40 -6.26 -17.45 -15.97
CA ARG A 40 -7.49 -17.28 -16.77
C ARG A 40 -8.36 -16.12 -16.29
N ASN A 41 -8.12 -15.60 -15.09
CA ASN A 41 -8.82 -14.46 -14.51
C ASN A 41 -7.91 -13.23 -14.38
N ALA A 42 -6.76 -13.20 -15.06
CA ALA A 42 -6.00 -11.97 -15.16
C ALA A 42 -6.85 -10.93 -15.93
N PRO A 43 -6.82 -9.64 -15.53
CA PRO A 43 -7.41 -8.57 -16.30
C PRO A 43 -6.85 -8.54 -17.73
N ALA A 44 -7.70 -8.18 -18.68
CA ALA A 44 -7.29 -7.95 -20.06
C ALA A 44 -7.15 -6.44 -20.28
N GLY A 45 -5.95 -6.00 -20.67
CA GLY A 45 -5.66 -4.60 -20.97
C GLY A 45 -4.98 -3.85 -19.82
N THR A 46 -4.96 -2.52 -19.96
CA THR A 46 -4.31 -1.60 -19.03
C THR A 46 -5.22 -1.27 -17.85
N SER A 47 -4.62 -0.97 -16.69
CA SER A 47 -5.35 -0.48 -15.53
C SER A 47 -6.20 0.75 -15.89
N PRO A 48 -7.41 0.93 -15.33
CA PRO A 48 -8.18 2.16 -15.47
C PRO A 48 -7.59 3.32 -14.64
N PHE A 49 -6.64 3.04 -13.75
CA PHE A 49 -6.05 4.00 -12.84
C PHE A 49 -4.64 4.43 -13.27
N GLN A 50 -4.47 4.78 -14.55
CA GLN A 50 -3.15 5.08 -15.09
C GLN A 50 -2.60 6.40 -14.53
N VAL A 51 -1.29 6.40 -14.26
CA VAL A 51 -0.56 7.64 -13.99
C VAL A 51 -0.17 8.28 -15.33
N LEU A 52 -0.78 9.42 -15.63
CA LEU A 52 -0.47 10.21 -16.82
C LEU A 52 0.75 11.10 -16.57
N ALA A 53 1.94 10.55 -16.83
CA ALA A 53 3.20 11.28 -16.81
C ALA A 53 4.20 10.71 -17.85
N GLU A 54 5.28 11.45 -18.07
CA GLU A 54 6.45 11.00 -18.85
C GLU A 54 7.10 9.77 -18.21
N ALA A 55 8.00 9.10 -18.92
CA ALA A 55 8.78 8.00 -18.37
C ALA A 55 9.79 8.52 -17.33
N LEU A 56 10.00 7.77 -16.25
CA LEU A 56 10.98 8.10 -15.22
C LEU A 56 12.41 8.10 -15.82
N PRO A 57 13.16 9.22 -15.74
CA PRO A 57 14.56 9.25 -16.16
C PRO A 57 15.42 8.31 -15.32
N GLN A 58 16.35 7.59 -15.96
CA GLN A 58 17.17 6.54 -15.32
C GLN A 58 18.05 7.09 -14.19
N GLU A 59 18.46 8.36 -14.30
CA GLU A 59 19.30 9.03 -13.32
C GLU A 59 18.57 9.42 -12.02
N LYS A 60 17.23 9.52 -12.05
CA LYS A 60 16.46 9.85 -10.84
C LYS A 60 16.44 8.68 -9.88
N PHE A 61 16.48 8.98 -8.59
CA PHE A 61 16.40 8.02 -7.49
C PHE A 61 17.56 6.99 -7.43
N ALA A 62 18.51 7.02 -8.36
CA ALA A 62 19.61 6.06 -8.42
C ALA A 62 20.65 6.21 -7.28
N ASP A 63 20.78 7.42 -6.73
CA ASP A 63 21.73 7.73 -5.66
C ASP A 63 20.98 8.06 -4.34
N PRO A 64 21.30 7.39 -3.21
CA PRO A 64 20.63 7.59 -1.93
C PRO A 64 20.93 8.94 -1.26
N GLU A 65 21.95 9.66 -1.73
CA GLU A 65 22.45 10.90 -1.16
C GLU A 65 22.17 12.12 -2.05
N TRP A 66 22.10 11.92 -3.36
CA TRP A 66 21.98 13.01 -4.34
C TRP A 66 20.83 12.81 -5.33
N THR A 67 20.16 13.89 -5.70
CA THR A 67 19.19 13.90 -6.82
C THR A 67 19.92 13.89 -8.16
N ALA A 68 19.19 13.61 -9.25
CA ALA A 68 19.69 13.73 -10.61
C ALA A 68 20.19 15.16 -10.94
N LYS A 69 19.74 16.16 -10.19
CA LYS A 69 20.16 17.56 -10.30
C LYS A 69 21.37 17.92 -9.43
N GLY A 70 21.90 16.97 -8.65
CA GLY A 70 23.02 17.19 -7.74
C GLY A 70 22.64 17.88 -6.42
N GLU A 71 21.37 17.80 -6.02
CA GLU A 71 20.87 18.38 -4.76
C GLU A 71 20.87 17.33 -3.66
N ARG A 72 20.96 17.74 -2.39
CA ARG A 72 20.94 16.80 -1.27
C ARG A 72 19.56 16.14 -1.17
N ARG A 73 19.53 14.81 -1.25
CA ARG A 73 18.30 14.03 -1.10
C ARG A 73 17.80 14.08 0.33
N ALA A 74 16.48 14.13 0.49
CA ALA A 74 15.84 13.99 1.78
C ALA A 74 16.02 12.56 2.35
N SER A 75 16.21 12.49 3.66
CA SER A 75 16.10 11.27 4.45
C SER A 75 15.04 11.44 5.54
N VAL A 76 14.53 10.32 6.02
CA VAL A 76 13.57 10.24 7.12
C VAL A 76 14.25 9.48 8.27
N PRO A 77 14.45 10.12 9.44
CA PRO A 77 14.95 9.44 10.61
C PRO A 77 13.86 8.56 11.23
N MET A 78 14.26 7.43 11.82
CA MET A 78 13.33 6.62 12.60
C MET A 78 13.05 7.30 13.94
N THR A 79 11.78 7.54 14.24
CA THR A 79 11.33 8.16 15.50
C THR A 79 10.85 7.10 16.50
N GLY A 80 10.42 5.94 16.01
CA GLY A 80 9.98 4.78 16.77
C GLY A 80 9.56 3.66 15.83
N LEU A 81 9.10 2.52 16.36
CA LEU A 81 8.44 1.48 15.57
C LEU A 81 7.03 1.30 16.13
N GLU A 82 6.07 2.03 15.60
CA GLU A 82 4.66 1.97 16.01
C GLU A 82 3.93 0.81 15.31
N THR A 83 4.22 0.61 14.02
CA THR A 83 3.65 -0.48 13.21
C THR A 83 4.76 -1.36 12.62
N LEU A 84 4.71 -2.66 12.92
CA LEU A 84 5.52 -3.65 12.22
C LEU A 84 4.66 -4.42 11.22
N TRP A 85 5.02 -4.34 9.94
CA TRP A 85 4.34 -5.07 8.88
C TRP A 85 4.99 -6.42 8.63
N PHE A 86 4.18 -7.40 8.24
CA PHE A 86 4.64 -8.67 7.69
C PHE A 86 4.05 -8.88 6.30
N ASN A 87 4.91 -9.10 5.32
CA ASN A 87 4.50 -9.67 4.05
C ASN A 87 4.34 -11.18 4.24
N THR A 88 3.14 -11.68 4.02
CA THR A 88 2.81 -13.10 4.23
C THR A 88 3.17 -13.99 3.05
N GLY A 89 3.78 -13.44 1.98
CA GLY A 89 4.24 -14.07 0.73
C GLY A 89 3.51 -13.52 -0.51
N THR A 90 4.00 -13.75 -1.74
CA THR A 90 3.43 -13.14 -2.98
C THR A 90 2.29 -13.92 -3.63
N LEU A 91 1.98 -15.12 -3.14
CA LEU A 91 0.92 -15.93 -3.74
C LEU A 91 -0.46 -15.33 -3.43
N CYS A 92 -1.22 -15.04 -4.49
CA CYS A 92 -2.57 -14.49 -4.42
C CYS A 92 -3.51 -15.25 -5.36
N ASN A 93 -4.80 -15.24 -5.05
CA ASN A 93 -5.84 -15.80 -5.91
C ASN A 93 -6.21 -14.89 -7.10
N LEU A 94 -5.64 -13.69 -7.16
CA LEU A 94 -5.78 -12.70 -8.23
C LEU A 94 -4.40 -12.38 -8.82
N ALA A 95 -4.39 -11.74 -9.99
CA ALA A 95 -3.19 -11.18 -10.62
C ALA A 95 -3.55 -9.77 -11.14
N CYS A 96 -3.72 -8.82 -10.22
CA CYS A 96 -4.15 -7.44 -10.55
C CYS A 96 -3.11 -6.74 -11.45
N VAL A 97 -3.56 -5.79 -12.29
CA VAL A 97 -2.69 -5.10 -13.26
C VAL A 97 -1.56 -4.35 -12.55
N ASN A 98 -1.91 -3.54 -11.55
CA ASN A 98 -1.00 -2.66 -10.81
C ASN A 98 -0.78 -3.16 -9.37
N CYS A 99 -0.57 -4.47 -9.19
CA CYS A 99 -0.16 -5.00 -7.90
C CYS A 99 1.30 -4.62 -7.61
N TYR A 100 1.53 -3.80 -6.57
CA TYR A 100 2.86 -3.26 -6.22
C TYR A 100 3.90 -4.31 -5.80
N ILE A 101 3.46 -5.48 -5.32
CA ILE A 101 4.33 -6.65 -5.06
C ILE A 101 4.17 -7.75 -6.11
N GLU A 102 3.48 -7.47 -7.21
CA GLU A 102 3.30 -8.39 -8.34
C GLU A 102 2.67 -9.74 -7.95
N SER A 103 1.82 -9.72 -6.92
CA SER A 103 1.22 -10.94 -6.41
C SER A 103 0.33 -11.61 -7.45
N SER A 104 0.47 -12.93 -7.56
CA SER A 104 -0.29 -13.75 -8.50
C SER A 104 -0.38 -15.19 -8.02
N PRO A 105 -1.18 -16.05 -8.67
CA PRO A 105 -1.22 -17.48 -8.31
C PRO A 105 0.11 -18.21 -8.53
N THR A 106 1.07 -17.58 -9.21
CA THR A 106 2.34 -18.19 -9.64
C THR A 106 3.58 -17.43 -9.20
N ASN A 107 3.44 -16.23 -8.64
CA ASN A 107 4.59 -15.45 -8.18
C ASN A 107 5.00 -15.92 -6.77
N ASP A 108 6.17 -16.52 -6.66
CA ASP A 108 6.76 -17.00 -5.42
C ASP A 108 8.04 -16.23 -5.02
N ALA A 109 8.20 -14.99 -5.50
CA ALA A 109 9.33 -14.12 -5.18
C ALA A 109 9.44 -13.80 -3.67
N LEU A 110 8.31 -13.65 -2.97
CA LEU A 110 8.26 -13.61 -1.51
C LEU A 110 7.61 -14.91 -0.99
N LEU A 111 8.36 -15.62 -0.16
CA LEU A 111 7.95 -16.88 0.45
C LEU A 111 6.92 -16.63 1.55
N TYR A 112 6.11 -17.64 1.83
CA TYR A 112 5.24 -17.62 3.00
C TYR A 112 6.07 -17.50 4.27
N ILE A 113 5.77 -16.47 5.07
CA ILE A 113 6.34 -16.34 6.41
C ILE A 113 5.73 -17.40 7.32
N SER A 114 6.55 -18.10 8.09
CA SER A 114 6.07 -19.09 9.06
C SER A 114 5.64 -18.42 10.36
N ARG A 115 4.88 -19.15 11.18
CA ARG A 115 4.57 -18.72 12.55
C ARG A 115 5.83 -18.44 13.35
N ALA A 116 6.83 -19.34 13.27
CA ALA A 116 8.10 -19.18 13.97
C ALA A 116 8.87 -17.92 13.55
N HIS A 117 8.82 -17.56 12.26
CA HIS A 117 9.39 -16.32 11.78
C HIS A 117 8.73 -15.10 12.41
N VAL A 118 7.40 -15.04 12.45
CA VAL A 118 6.68 -13.92 13.08
C VAL A 118 6.96 -13.88 14.58
N THR A 119 6.88 -15.02 15.28
CA THR A 119 7.19 -15.15 16.71
C THR A 119 8.54 -14.53 17.05
N ARG A 120 9.58 -14.78 16.24
CA ARG A 120 10.92 -14.19 16.45
C ARG A 120 10.88 -12.66 16.56
N PHE A 121 10.18 -11.99 15.66
CA PHE A 121 10.11 -10.52 15.65
C PHE A 121 9.20 -9.98 16.75
N LEU A 122 8.13 -10.70 17.11
CA LEU A 122 7.33 -10.33 18.28
C LEU A 122 8.15 -10.46 19.58
N ASP A 123 9.01 -11.48 19.68
CA ASP A 123 9.94 -11.64 20.79
C ASP A 123 10.98 -10.50 20.84
N GLU A 124 11.48 -10.03 19.67
CA GLU A 124 12.36 -8.83 19.60
C GLU A 124 11.65 -7.58 20.15
N ILE A 125 10.39 -7.35 19.75
CA ILE A 125 9.59 -6.21 20.27
C ILE A 125 9.50 -6.26 21.80
N GLU A 126 9.17 -7.42 22.36
CA GLU A 126 9.00 -7.59 23.80
C GLU A 126 10.32 -7.48 24.56
N ALA A 127 11.39 -8.11 24.06
CA ALA A 127 12.70 -8.16 24.70
C ALA A 127 13.36 -6.77 24.75
N ASP A 128 13.26 -6.02 23.65
CA ASP A 128 13.87 -4.69 23.52
C ASP A 128 12.91 -3.57 23.93
N GLN A 129 11.69 -3.91 24.40
CA GLN A 129 10.65 -2.98 24.83
C GLN A 129 10.31 -1.94 23.76
N ILE A 130 10.26 -2.37 22.52
CA ILE A 130 9.95 -1.51 21.37
C ILE A 130 8.48 -1.08 21.48
N GLY A 131 8.20 0.21 21.29
CA GLY A 131 6.87 0.81 21.42
C GLY A 131 5.85 0.43 20.34
N THR A 132 5.96 -0.77 19.76
CA THR A 132 5.06 -1.25 18.71
C THR A 132 3.69 -1.56 19.27
N THR A 133 2.66 -1.00 18.66
CA THR A 133 1.26 -1.19 19.08
C THR A 133 0.46 -1.96 18.04
N GLU A 134 0.81 -1.82 16.77
CA GLU A 134 0.11 -2.45 15.65
C GLU A 134 1.03 -3.41 14.88
N ILE A 135 0.48 -4.57 14.53
CA ILE A 135 1.07 -5.50 13.57
C ILE A 135 0.22 -5.53 12.31
N GLY A 136 0.81 -5.08 11.20
CA GLY A 136 0.18 -5.07 9.90
C GLY A 136 0.47 -6.35 9.11
N TYR A 137 -0.53 -6.90 8.43
CA TYR A 137 -0.41 -8.08 7.59
C TYR A 137 -0.83 -7.78 6.17
N THR A 138 0.06 -8.06 5.23
CA THR A 138 -0.16 -7.93 3.80
C THR A 138 0.52 -9.08 3.06
N GLY A 139 0.81 -8.93 1.77
CA GLY A 139 1.50 -9.92 0.96
C GLY A 139 0.51 -10.89 0.36
N GLY A 140 0.55 -11.03 -0.97
CA GLY A 140 -0.36 -11.90 -1.68
C GLY A 140 -1.78 -11.69 -1.20
N GLU A 141 -2.45 -12.80 -0.91
CA GLU A 141 -3.62 -12.80 -0.04
C GLU A 141 -3.23 -13.47 1.29
N PRO A 142 -3.25 -12.78 2.44
CA PRO A 142 -2.76 -13.35 3.71
C PRO A 142 -3.39 -14.69 4.08
N PHE A 143 -4.68 -14.86 3.82
CA PHE A 143 -5.40 -16.11 4.07
C PHE A 143 -5.05 -17.26 3.11
N MET A 144 -4.10 -17.08 2.20
CA MET A 144 -3.49 -18.18 1.44
C MET A 144 -2.30 -18.80 2.16
N ASN A 145 -1.66 -18.10 3.09
CA ASN A 145 -0.60 -18.68 3.91
C ASN A 145 -1.23 -19.65 4.94
N PRO A 146 -0.85 -20.96 4.93
CA PRO A 146 -1.46 -21.98 5.78
C PRO A 146 -1.34 -21.72 7.28
N GLU A 147 -0.34 -20.96 7.70
CA GLU A 147 -0.07 -20.65 9.12
C GLU A 147 -0.70 -19.32 9.57
N PHE A 148 -1.35 -18.58 8.66
CA PHE A 148 -1.76 -17.20 8.91
C PHE A 148 -2.74 -17.03 10.07
N VAL A 149 -3.73 -17.92 10.22
CA VAL A 149 -4.67 -17.83 11.34
C VAL A 149 -3.96 -18.01 12.69
N ALA A 150 -2.95 -18.89 12.76
CA ALA A 150 -2.17 -19.08 13.98
C ALA A 150 -1.28 -17.86 14.26
N ILE A 151 -0.64 -17.29 13.23
CA ILE A 151 0.12 -16.04 13.30
C ILE A 151 -0.74 -14.90 13.85
N LEU A 152 -1.94 -14.74 13.28
CA LEU A 152 -2.89 -13.70 13.70
C LEU A 152 -3.36 -13.91 15.14
N THR A 153 -3.59 -15.16 15.54
CA THR A 153 -3.96 -15.51 16.91
C THR A 153 -2.85 -15.11 17.89
N ASP A 154 -1.60 -15.49 17.62
CA ASP A 154 -0.45 -15.15 18.48
C ASP A 154 -0.27 -13.63 18.65
N THR A 155 -0.49 -12.88 17.57
CA THR A 155 -0.42 -11.41 17.58
C THR A 155 -1.41 -10.81 18.56
N LEU A 156 -2.68 -11.22 18.43
CA LEU A 156 -3.76 -10.71 19.26
C LEU A 156 -3.63 -11.17 20.72
N GLU A 157 -3.17 -12.41 20.95
CA GLU A 157 -2.92 -12.95 22.31
C GLU A 157 -1.80 -12.21 23.05
N ARG A 158 -0.80 -11.69 22.33
CA ARG A 158 0.26 -10.83 22.88
C ARG A 158 -0.19 -9.38 23.11
N GLY A 159 -1.41 -9.03 22.71
CA GLY A 159 -2.04 -7.75 23.01
C GLY A 159 -1.85 -6.67 21.95
N PHE A 160 -1.18 -6.97 20.84
CA PHE A 160 -1.07 -6.06 19.70
C PHE A 160 -2.42 -5.87 19.00
N ASP A 161 -2.60 -4.70 18.39
CA ASP A 161 -3.65 -4.51 17.39
C ASP A 161 -3.18 -5.13 16.07
N ALA A 162 -4.09 -5.74 15.32
CA ALA A 162 -3.80 -6.41 14.06
C ALA A 162 -4.59 -5.78 12.92
N LEU A 163 -3.86 -5.32 11.89
CA LEU A 163 -4.44 -4.80 10.65
C LEU A 163 -4.17 -5.80 9.52
N VAL A 164 -5.22 -6.42 8.96
CA VAL A 164 -5.09 -7.38 7.86
C VAL A 164 -5.59 -6.76 6.56
N LEU A 165 -4.71 -6.66 5.55
CA LEU A 165 -5.07 -6.24 4.20
C LEU A 165 -5.50 -7.47 3.38
N SER A 166 -6.75 -7.52 2.95
CA SER A 166 -7.29 -8.68 2.22
C SER A 166 -8.18 -8.26 1.06
N ASN A 167 -8.29 -9.11 0.03
CA ASN A 167 -9.31 -8.98 -1.02
C ASN A 167 -10.70 -9.48 -0.58
N ALA A 168 -10.82 -10.03 0.64
CA ALA A 168 -12.04 -10.56 1.23
C ALA A 168 -12.71 -11.73 0.47
N MET A 169 -12.02 -12.31 -0.52
CA MET A 169 -12.57 -13.38 -1.34
C MET A 169 -12.40 -14.77 -0.67
N LYS A 170 -12.54 -15.82 -1.48
CA LYS A 170 -12.58 -17.22 -1.04
C LYS A 170 -11.47 -17.64 -0.06
N PRO A 171 -10.19 -17.22 -0.17
CA PRO A 171 -9.18 -17.58 0.83
C PRO A 171 -9.59 -17.16 2.25
N MET A 172 -9.93 -15.89 2.46
CA MET A 172 -10.44 -15.40 3.75
C MET A 172 -11.71 -16.13 4.18
N ARG A 173 -12.67 -16.30 3.27
CA ARG A 173 -13.98 -16.92 3.55
C ARG A 173 -13.89 -18.39 3.96
N ARG A 174 -12.77 -19.08 3.74
CA ARG A 174 -12.54 -20.44 4.29
C ARG A 174 -12.29 -20.44 5.79
N HIS A 175 -11.93 -19.28 6.35
CA HIS A 175 -11.58 -19.11 7.76
C HIS A 175 -12.65 -18.35 8.55
N GLU A 176 -13.90 -18.25 8.06
CA GLU A 176 -14.99 -17.52 8.74
C GLU A 176 -15.16 -17.93 10.21
N ALA A 177 -15.15 -19.23 10.51
CA ALA A 177 -15.32 -19.72 11.88
C ALA A 177 -14.17 -19.26 12.80
N ALA A 178 -12.94 -19.30 12.31
CA ALA A 178 -11.77 -18.83 13.06
C ALA A 178 -11.78 -17.31 13.22
N LEU A 179 -12.19 -16.57 12.18
CA LEU A 179 -12.32 -15.12 12.26
C LEU A 179 -13.41 -14.69 13.25
N LEU A 180 -14.53 -15.41 13.32
CA LEU A 180 -15.57 -15.16 14.31
C LEU A 180 -15.09 -15.43 15.73
N ASP A 181 -14.32 -16.51 15.97
CA ASP A 181 -13.67 -16.77 17.26
C ASP A 181 -12.72 -15.63 17.66
N LEU A 182 -11.82 -15.23 16.75
CA LEU A 182 -10.89 -14.13 17.01
C LEU A 182 -11.64 -12.82 17.30
N LYS A 183 -12.70 -12.52 16.55
CA LYS A 183 -13.53 -11.35 16.81
C LYS A 183 -14.21 -11.41 18.17
N GLU A 184 -14.76 -12.55 18.57
CA GLU A 184 -15.41 -12.72 19.88
C GLU A 184 -14.41 -12.49 21.02
N ARG A 185 -13.18 -12.98 20.86
CA ARG A 185 -12.13 -12.90 21.89
C ARG A 185 -11.44 -11.54 21.97
N PHE A 186 -11.23 -10.88 20.83
CA PHE A 186 -10.35 -9.71 20.73
C PHE A 186 -11.06 -8.43 20.24
N GLY A 187 -12.30 -8.54 19.74
CA GLY A 187 -13.11 -7.40 19.34
C GLY A 187 -12.42 -6.52 18.29
N ASP A 188 -12.34 -5.22 18.59
CA ASP A 188 -11.83 -4.20 17.68
C ASP A 188 -10.30 -4.21 17.50
N LYS A 189 -9.57 -5.05 18.27
CA LYS A 189 -8.14 -5.26 18.05
C LYS A 189 -7.85 -5.91 16.70
N LEU A 190 -8.82 -6.56 16.08
CA LEU A 190 -8.70 -7.08 14.72
C LEU A 190 -9.44 -6.18 13.74
N THR A 191 -8.69 -5.47 12.91
CA THR A 191 -9.22 -4.71 11.78
C THR A 191 -8.89 -5.38 10.45
N ILE A 192 -9.89 -5.60 9.60
CA ILE A 192 -9.70 -6.09 8.24
C ILE A 192 -9.94 -4.94 7.27
N ARG A 193 -8.89 -4.51 6.56
CA ARG A 193 -8.98 -3.52 5.49
C ARG A 193 -9.16 -4.23 4.16
N VAL A 194 -10.36 -4.12 3.60
CA VAL A 194 -10.73 -4.79 2.36
C VAL A 194 -10.30 -3.94 1.17
N SER A 195 -9.60 -4.56 0.22
CA SER A 195 -9.21 -3.89 -1.01
C SER A 195 -10.34 -3.93 -2.04
N LEU A 196 -10.94 -2.78 -2.33
CA LEU A 196 -12.01 -2.57 -3.29
C LEU A 196 -11.62 -1.39 -4.20
N ASP A 197 -10.94 -1.68 -5.32
CA ASP A 197 -10.24 -0.64 -6.11
C ASP A 197 -11.14 0.47 -6.66
N HIS A 198 -12.42 0.20 -6.93
CA HIS A 198 -13.40 1.22 -7.33
C HIS A 198 -14.77 0.92 -6.72
N TYR A 199 -15.64 1.92 -6.63
CA TYR A 199 -17.03 1.74 -6.22
C TYR A 199 -17.94 1.25 -7.36
N THR A 200 -17.41 1.06 -8.57
CA THR A 200 -18.13 0.43 -9.70
C THR A 200 -17.48 -0.89 -10.09
N LYS A 201 -18.33 -1.83 -10.50
CA LYS A 201 -17.91 -3.16 -10.95
C LYS A 201 -16.90 -3.10 -12.10
N ASP A 202 -17.19 -2.30 -13.12
CA ASP A 202 -16.40 -2.30 -14.36
C ASP A 202 -14.96 -1.84 -14.12
N ALA A 203 -14.77 -0.75 -13.36
CA ALA A 203 -13.42 -0.27 -13.02
C ALA A 203 -12.70 -1.23 -12.07
N HIS A 204 -13.40 -1.81 -11.10
CA HIS A 204 -12.81 -2.79 -10.18
C HIS A 204 -12.34 -4.06 -10.92
N GLU A 205 -13.17 -4.62 -11.81
CA GLU A 205 -12.82 -5.84 -12.56
C GLU A 205 -11.79 -5.55 -13.66
N ALA A 206 -11.70 -4.33 -14.17
CA ALA A 206 -10.62 -3.91 -15.07
C ALA A 206 -9.25 -3.93 -14.39
N GLU A 207 -9.18 -3.69 -13.07
CA GLU A 207 -7.93 -3.77 -12.30
C GLU A 207 -7.66 -5.17 -11.74
N ARG A 208 -8.68 -5.82 -11.15
CA ARG A 208 -8.52 -7.09 -10.42
C ARG A 208 -8.78 -8.35 -11.23
N GLY A 209 -9.43 -8.20 -12.38
CA GLY A 209 -9.77 -9.27 -13.29
C GLY A 209 -11.25 -9.64 -13.27
N PRO A 210 -11.74 -10.33 -14.31
CA PRO A 210 -13.15 -10.65 -14.44
C PRO A 210 -13.65 -11.53 -13.30
N ARG A 211 -14.87 -11.24 -12.81
CA ARG A 211 -15.55 -11.93 -11.69
C ARG A 211 -14.90 -11.71 -10.32
N SER A 212 -14.10 -10.65 -10.15
CA SER A 212 -13.55 -10.28 -8.85
C SER A 212 -14.54 -9.49 -7.99
N TRP A 213 -15.50 -8.78 -8.61
CA TRP A 213 -16.42 -7.89 -7.92
C TRP A 213 -17.28 -8.63 -6.90
N GLU A 214 -18.08 -9.59 -7.38
CA GLU A 214 -19.07 -10.28 -6.55
C GLU A 214 -18.43 -10.99 -5.33
N PRO A 215 -17.34 -11.76 -5.46
CA PRO A 215 -16.72 -12.39 -4.29
C PRO A 215 -16.10 -11.38 -3.31
N GLY A 216 -15.53 -10.27 -3.81
CA GLY A 216 -14.92 -9.23 -2.98
C GLY A 216 -15.97 -8.47 -2.17
N THR A 217 -17.03 -7.97 -2.84
CA THR A 217 -18.10 -7.24 -2.18
C THR A 217 -18.96 -8.14 -1.28
N SER A 218 -19.17 -9.41 -1.64
CA SER A 218 -19.80 -10.40 -0.76
C SER A 218 -18.98 -10.63 0.52
N GLY A 219 -17.65 -10.68 0.40
CA GLY A 219 -16.76 -10.79 1.56
C GLY A 219 -16.79 -9.56 2.46
N LEU A 220 -16.71 -8.37 1.88
CA LEU A 220 -16.85 -7.10 2.61
C LEU A 220 -18.20 -7.01 3.33
N LYS A 221 -19.29 -7.36 2.65
CA LYS A 221 -20.62 -7.40 3.26
C LYS A 221 -20.70 -8.40 4.41
N TRP A 222 -20.14 -9.60 4.26
CA TRP A 222 -20.11 -10.58 5.33
C TRP A 222 -19.37 -10.06 6.57
N LEU A 223 -18.22 -9.41 6.39
CA LEU A 223 -17.49 -8.79 7.50
C LEU A 223 -18.33 -7.71 8.21
N SER A 224 -18.99 -6.86 7.43
CA SER A 224 -19.89 -5.82 7.94
C SER A 224 -21.07 -6.42 8.72
N ASP A 225 -21.78 -7.38 8.13
CA ASP A 225 -22.96 -8.04 8.73
C ASP A 225 -22.61 -8.78 10.03
N LYS A 226 -21.36 -9.25 10.16
CA LYS A 226 -20.84 -9.88 11.38
C LYS A 226 -20.23 -8.89 12.38
N GLY A 227 -20.20 -7.61 12.05
CA GLY A 227 -19.77 -6.52 12.93
C GLY A 227 -18.27 -6.48 13.19
N PHE A 228 -17.44 -6.93 12.25
CA PHE A 228 -15.98 -6.76 12.35
C PHE A 228 -15.59 -5.28 12.30
N SER A 229 -14.50 -4.90 12.96
CA SER A 229 -13.82 -3.64 12.62
C SER A 229 -13.30 -3.76 11.19
N ILE A 230 -13.84 -2.94 10.29
CA ILE A 230 -13.47 -2.93 8.89
C ILE A 230 -13.05 -1.54 8.44
N ALA A 231 -12.18 -1.54 7.44
CA ALA A 231 -11.86 -0.39 6.61
C ALA A 231 -11.89 -0.84 5.14
N VAL A 232 -11.95 0.11 4.22
CA VAL A 232 -11.87 -0.15 2.79
C VAL A 232 -10.72 0.66 2.20
N ALA A 233 -9.92 0.01 1.38
CA ALA A 233 -8.90 0.62 0.55
C ALA A 233 -9.40 0.65 -0.89
N GLY A 234 -9.51 1.85 -1.46
CA GLY A 234 -9.92 2.07 -2.83
C GLY A 234 -9.01 3.03 -3.57
N ARG A 235 -9.35 3.28 -4.83
CA ARG A 235 -8.68 4.24 -5.71
C ARG A 235 -9.71 5.19 -6.30
N MET A 236 -9.21 6.20 -7.01
CA MET A 236 -9.99 7.18 -7.75
C MET A 236 -9.56 7.11 -9.22
N LEU A 237 -10.51 7.20 -10.13
CA LEU A 237 -10.19 7.33 -11.55
C LEU A 237 -9.54 8.70 -11.82
N PRO A 238 -8.71 8.83 -12.88
CA PRO A 238 -8.07 10.11 -13.20
C PRO A 238 -9.04 11.29 -13.41
N SER A 239 -10.29 11.00 -13.76
CA SER A 239 -11.35 12.00 -13.96
C SER A 239 -12.08 12.41 -12.68
N GLU A 240 -11.79 11.80 -11.54
CA GLU A 240 -12.53 12.00 -10.29
C GLU A 240 -11.77 12.89 -9.31
N THR A 241 -12.53 13.67 -8.54
CA THR A 241 -12.01 14.28 -7.32
C THR A 241 -12.13 13.32 -6.13
N MET A 242 -11.44 13.65 -5.03
CA MET A 242 -11.59 12.88 -3.78
C MET A 242 -13.02 12.86 -3.26
N ASP A 243 -13.75 13.97 -3.41
CA ASP A 243 -15.14 14.08 -2.98
C ASP A 243 -16.05 13.21 -3.86
N ASP A 244 -15.82 13.19 -5.18
CA ASP A 244 -16.57 12.32 -6.10
C ASP A 244 -16.38 10.84 -5.75
N ALA A 245 -15.13 10.42 -5.53
CA ALA A 245 -14.83 9.05 -5.16
C ALA A 245 -15.47 8.69 -3.81
N ARG A 246 -15.31 9.51 -2.76
CA ARG A 246 -15.93 9.25 -1.45
C ARG A 246 -17.45 9.17 -1.54
N ALA A 247 -18.08 10.05 -2.33
CA ALA A 247 -19.53 9.99 -2.57
C ALA A 247 -19.93 8.69 -3.28
N GLY A 248 -19.14 8.23 -4.27
CA GLY A 248 -19.35 6.96 -4.97
C GLY A 248 -19.27 5.75 -4.04
N TYR A 249 -18.23 5.65 -3.21
CA TYR A 249 -18.12 4.59 -2.19
C TYR A 249 -19.25 4.68 -1.16
N GLY A 250 -19.61 5.88 -0.70
CA GLY A 250 -20.72 6.08 0.24
C GLY A 250 -22.06 5.60 -0.32
N ALA A 251 -22.34 5.88 -1.59
CA ALA A 251 -23.54 5.39 -2.27
C ALA A 251 -23.54 3.85 -2.37
N LEU A 252 -22.41 3.25 -2.75
CA LEU A 252 -22.26 1.79 -2.80
C LEU A 252 -22.47 1.16 -1.42
N PHE A 253 -21.85 1.71 -0.37
CA PHE A 253 -21.98 1.18 0.98
C PHE A 253 -23.42 1.26 1.48
N ALA A 254 -24.12 2.37 1.20
CA ALA A 254 -25.54 2.52 1.51
C ALA A 254 -26.41 1.49 0.76
N GLU A 255 -26.18 1.29 -0.54
CA GLU A 255 -26.90 0.31 -1.36
C GLU A 255 -26.73 -1.13 -0.83
N MET A 256 -25.51 -1.49 -0.42
CA MET A 256 -25.18 -2.84 0.03
C MET A 256 -25.44 -3.07 1.54
N GLY A 257 -25.74 -2.01 2.29
CA GLY A 257 -25.84 -2.04 3.74
C GLY A 257 -24.50 -2.35 4.43
N ILE A 258 -23.41 -1.78 3.93
CA ILE A 258 -22.06 -1.90 4.50
C ILE A 258 -21.87 -0.77 5.53
N CYS A 259 -21.44 -1.12 6.74
CA CYS A 259 -21.25 -0.22 7.87
C CYS A 259 -19.83 0.39 7.87
N VAL A 260 -19.51 1.14 6.81
CA VAL A 260 -18.25 1.91 6.69
C VAL A 260 -18.61 3.36 6.39
N ASP A 261 -18.05 4.29 7.16
CA ASP A 261 -18.17 5.71 6.84
C ASP A 261 -17.17 6.07 5.73
N ALA A 262 -17.69 6.37 4.54
CA ALA A 262 -16.87 6.76 3.40
C ALA A 262 -16.24 8.16 3.55
N ALA A 263 -16.69 8.98 4.51
CA ALA A 263 -16.10 10.28 4.81
C ALA A 263 -14.91 10.19 5.79
N ASP A 264 -14.82 9.12 6.57
CA ASP A 264 -13.72 8.91 7.50
C ASP A 264 -12.48 8.40 6.74
N PRO A 265 -11.36 9.16 6.72
CA PRO A 265 -10.16 8.78 5.98
C PRO A 265 -9.44 7.53 6.52
N MET A 266 -9.70 7.12 7.76
CA MET A 266 -9.14 5.90 8.36
C MET A 266 -9.99 4.66 8.01
N ARG A 267 -11.30 4.84 7.83
CA ARG A 267 -12.24 3.78 7.45
C ARG A 267 -12.36 3.62 5.93
N MET A 268 -12.14 4.69 5.17
CA MET A 268 -12.08 4.68 3.72
C MET A 268 -10.81 5.39 3.26
N VAL A 269 -9.80 4.57 2.96
CA VAL A 269 -8.50 5.01 2.46
C VAL A 269 -8.55 5.03 0.94
N LEU A 270 -8.28 6.19 0.35
CA LEU A 270 -8.14 6.35 -1.09
C LEU A 270 -6.66 6.52 -1.42
N PHE A 271 -6.08 5.51 -2.07
CA PHE A 271 -4.67 5.53 -2.41
C PHE A 271 -4.39 6.32 -3.69
N PRO A 272 -3.29 7.09 -3.75
CA PRO A 272 -2.78 7.61 -5.00
C PRO A 272 -2.24 6.46 -5.85
N GLU A 273 -2.27 6.65 -7.16
CA GLU A 273 -1.77 5.63 -8.07
C GLU A 273 -0.25 5.51 -8.06
N MET A 274 0.21 4.27 -8.06
CA MET A 274 1.62 3.92 -7.91
C MET A 274 2.11 3.32 -9.22
N ASP A 275 3.04 4.01 -9.88
CA ASP A 275 3.64 3.57 -11.15
C ASP A 275 5.12 3.98 -11.16
N GLU A 276 6.00 3.04 -10.81
CA GLU A 276 7.44 3.30 -10.70
C GLU A 276 8.07 3.72 -12.05
N ALA A 277 7.45 3.41 -13.19
CA ALA A 277 7.97 3.76 -14.51
C ALA A 277 7.65 5.19 -14.93
N LYS A 278 6.83 5.90 -14.15
CA LYS A 278 6.35 7.25 -14.46
C LYS A 278 7.14 8.30 -13.71
N ASP A 279 7.39 9.42 -14.36
CA ASP A 279 8.19 10.48 -13.77
C ASP A 279 7.51 11.13 -12.57
N ILE A 280 8.32 11.57 -11.61
CA ILE A 280 7.90 12.33 -10.43
C ILE A 280 9.07 13.18 -9.93
N ALA A 281 8.78 14.24 -9.17
CA ALA A 281 9.80 15.05 -8.54
C ALA A 281 10.57 14.23 -7.49
N GLU A 282 11.88 14.43 -7.42
CA GLU A 282 12.70 13.91 -6.33
C GLU A 282 12.54 14.80 -5.09
N ILE A 283 12.70 14.21 -3.90
CA ILE A 283 12.54 14.93 -2.65
C ILE A 283 13.91 15.32 -2.11
N THR A 284 14.16 16.62 -2.00
CA THR A 284 15.39 17.18 -1.42
C THR A 284 15.17 17.57 0.04
N THR A 285 16.24 17.81 0.78
CA THR A 285 16.13 18.31 2.17
C THR A 285 15.36 19.64 2.25
N GLU A 286 15.44 20.49 1.23
CA GLU A 286 14.72 21.77 1.17
C GLU A 286 13.21 21.59 0.99
N CYS A 287 12.77 20.47 0.39
CA CYS A 287 11.35 20.17 0.17
C CYS A 287 10.55 20.15 1.49
N TRP A 288 11.14 19.77 2.62
CA TRP A 288 10.45 19.79 3.91
C TRP A 288 9.93 21.19 4.27
N GLY A 289 10.76 22.22 4.06
CA GLY A 289 10.37 23.61 4.28
C GLY A 289 9.38 24.13 3.22
N ILE A 290 9.57 23.74 1.96
CA ILE A 290 8.70 24.16 0.85
C ILE A 290 7.29 23.59 0.99
N LEU A 291 7.18 22.32 1.37
CA LEU A 291 5.91 21.60 1.52
C LEU A 291 5.28 21.80 2.90
N ASN A 292 6.01 22.42 3.84
CA ASN A 292 5.62 22.53 5.25
C ASN A 292 5.26 21.15 5.86
N GLN A 293 6.11 20.17 5.61
CA GLN A 293 5.98 18.79 6.10
C GLN A 293 7.14 18.46 7.05
N ASN A 294 6.85 17.63 8.06
CA ASN A 294 7.86 17.12 8.97
C ASN A 294 8.29 15.70 8.53
N PRO A 295 9.59 15.40 8.38
CA PRO A 295 10.03 14.05 8.05
C PRO A 295 9.56 12.99 9.07
N ALA A 296 9.32 13.36 10.32
CA ALA A 296 8.78 12.46 11.34
C ALA A 296 7.34 11.97 11.07
N ASP A 297 6.60 12.65 10.19
CA ASP A 297 5.23 12.28 9.82
C ASP A 297 5.19 11.31 8.62
N ILE A 298 6.35 11.01 8.01
CA ILE A 298 6.46 10.08 6.90
C ILE A 298 6.42 8.65 7.44
N MET A 299 5.68 7.76 6.78
CA MET A 299 5.42 6.39 7.23
C MET A 299 6.69 5.59 7.64
N CYS A 300 7.81 5.77 6.92
CA CYS A 300 9.08 5.11 7.28
C CYS A 300 9.80 5.73 8.49
N ALA A 301 9.23 6.73 9.16
CA ALA A 301 9.68 7.19 10.47
C ALA A 301 9.22 6.24 11.59
N THR A 302 8.05 5.60 11.42
CA THR A 302 7.41 4.78 12.47
C THR A 302 7.07 3.35 12.04
N SER A 303 7.31 2.98 10.78
CA SER A 303 6.94 1.65 10.25
C SER A 303 8.09 0.93 9.56
N ARG A 304 8.11 -0.40 9.66
CA ARG A 304 9.00 -1.30 8.90
C ARG A 304 8.21 -2.50 8.39
N MET A 305 8.72 -3.21 7.38
CA MET A 305 8.11 -4.45 6.90
C MET A 305 9.09 -5.62 6.94
N VAL A 306 8.68 -6.73 7.52
CA VAL A 306 9.38 -8.01 7.39
C VAL A 306 8.96 -8.70 6.11
N VAL A 307 9.95 -9.13 5.33
CA VAL A 307 9.78 -9.88 4.07
C VAL A 307 10.66 -11.12 4.08
N HIS A 308 10.24 -12.16 3.38
CA HIS A 308 11.08 -13.34 3.17
C HIS A 308 11.26 -13.55 1.67
N ARG A 309 12.37 -13.08 1.11
CA ARG A 309 12.61 -13.23 -0.33
C ARG A 309 13.08 -14.64 -0.64
N LYS A 310 12.69 -15.13 -1.81
CA LYS A 310 13.13 -16.44 -2.30
C LYS A 310 14.65 -16.45 -2.47
N GLY A 311 15.28 -17.47 -1.90
CA GLY A 311 16.74 -17.62 -1.90
C GLY A 311 17.43 -17.13 -0.62
N GLU A 312 16.73 -16.36 0.22
CA GLU A 312 17.23 -16.02 1.56
C GLU A 312 17.01 -17.17 2.54
N GLY A 313 17.89 -17.32 3.52
CA GLY A 313 17.76 -18.36 4.57
C GLY A 313 16.79 -17.99 5.69
N ALA A 314 16.42 -16.72 5.81
CA ALA A 314 15.55 -16.18 6.85
C ALA A 314 14.92 -14.85 6.40
N PRO A 315 13.81 -14.41 7.00
CA PRO A 315 13.22 -13.12 6.71
C PRO A 315 14.11 -11.94 7.13
N ARG A 316 14.00 -10.86 6.38
CA ARG A 316 14.70 -9.59 6.53
C ARG A 316 13.70 -8.44 6.72
N VAL A 317 14.17 -7.34 7.29
CA VAL A 317 13.39 -6.11 7.47
C VAL A 317 13.66 -5.21 6.27
N ALA A 318 12.61 -4.67 5.66
CA ALA A 318 12.62 -3.66 4.62
C ALA A 318 12.07 -2.34 5.19
N ALA A 319 12.51 -1.22 4.62
CA ALA A 319 12.11 0.11 5.04
C ALA A 319 10.64 0.44 4.70
N CYS A 320 10.04 -0.18 3.69
CA CYS A 320 8.72 0.19 3.18
C CYS A 320 7.91 -1.05 2.76
N THR A 321 6.59 -0.99 2.97
CA THR A 321 5.64 -2.02 2.53
C THR A 321 5.54 -2.13 1.01
N LEU A 322 5.84 -1.05 0.30
CA LEU A 322 5.71 -0.93 -1.16
C LEU A 322 6.99 -1.31 -1.90
N ILE A 323 8.12 -1.46 -1.20
CA ILE A 323 9.44 -1.66 -1.81
C ILE A 323 10.09 -2.92 -1.20
N PRO A 324 9.47 -4.11 -1.37
CA PRO A 324 9.98 -5.32 -0.73
C PRO A 324 11.24 -5.87 -1.40
N TYR A 325 11.53 -5.51 -2.66
CA TYR A 325 12.57 -6.15 -3.47
C TYR A 325 13.88 -5.36 -3.59
N ASP A 326 13.85 -4.05 -3.33
CA ASP A 326 15.01 -3.18 -3.54
C ASP A 326 16.04 -3.36 -2.41
N ASP A 327 17.26 -3.76 -2.77
CA ASP A 327 18.38 -3.95 -1.84
C ASP A 327 18.75 -2.64 -1.12
N GLY A 328 18.53 -1.48 -1.74
CA GLY A 328 18.73 -0.17 -1.11
C GLY A 328 17.80 0.10 0.06
N PHE A 329 16.67 -0.61 0.12
CA PHE A 329 15.65 -0.53 1.18
C PHE A 329 15.69 -1.74 2.12
N ASP A 330 16.66 -2.66 1.99
CA ASP A 330 16.89 -3.75 2.94
C ASP A 330 17.57 -3.22 4.20
N MET A 331 16.92 -3.38 5.34
CA MET A 331 17.28 -2.78 6.62
C MET A 331 17.95 -3.77 7.59
N GLY A 332 18.22 -5.00 7.16
CA GLY A 332 18.90 -6.01 8.00
C GLY A 332 18.01 -7.17 8.43
N ALA A 333 18.50 -7.97 9.36
CA ALA A 333 17.85 -9.18 9.87
C ALA A 333 17.01 -8.95 11.13
N THR A 334 17.27 -7.88 11.88
CA THR A 334 16.64 -7.58 13.18
C THR A 334 15.99 -6.20 13.19
N LEU A 335 15.07 -5.96 14.14
CA LEU A 335 14.45 -4.65 14.34
C LEU A 335 15.47 -3.59 14.80
N ALA A 336 16.49 -4.01 15.55
CA ALA A 336 17.58 -3.14 15.97
C ALA A 336 18.42 -2.64 14.76
N GLU A 337 18.78 -3.52 13.83
CA GLU A 337 19.46 -3.12 12.58
C GLU A 337 18.60 -2.19 11.74
N ALA A 338 17.29 -2.41 11.76
CA ALA A 338 16.33 -1.64 10.98
C ALA A 338 16.01 -0.25 11.52
N SER A 339 16.59 0.13 12.65
CA SER A 339 16.39 1.44 13.31
C SER A 339 17.16 2.61 12.68
N ARG A 340 17.62 2.45 11.44
CA ARG A 340 18.38 3.45 10.68
C ARG A 340 17.48 4.33 9.81
N ASP A 341 18.00 5.49 9.43
CA ASP A 341 17.36 6.45 8.53
C ASP A 341 17.09 5.84 7.15
N VAL A 342 16.04 6.32 6.50
CA VAL A 342 15.64 5.91 5.15
C VAL A 342 15.84 7.09 4.19
N SER A 343 16.69 6.91 3.18
CA SER A 343 16.79 7.84 2.06
C SER A 343 15.56 7.75 1.17
N LEU A 344 15.05 8.90 0.70
CA LEU A 344 13.88 8.94 -0.19
C LEU A 344 14.30 8.76 -1.67
N ASN A 345 14.99 7.65 -1.94
CA ASN A 345 15.58 7.31 -3.23
C ASN A 345 14.75 6.25 -3.99
N HIS A 346 13.43 6.33 -3.89
CA HIS A 346 12.53 5.55 -4.71
C HIS A 346 11.35 6.43 -5.17
N PRO A 347 10.83 6.28 -6.40
CA PRO A 347 9.69 7.08 -6.89
C PRO A 347 8.46 6.98 -6.00
N HIS A 348 8.25 5.83 -5.33
CA HIS A 348 7.15 5.66 -4.37
C HIS A 348 7.30 6.51 -3.11
N CYS A 349 8.52 6.81 -2.64
CA CYS A 349 8.73 7.72 -1.52
C CYS A 349 8.14 9.10 -1.83
N ALA A 350 8.40 9.61 -3.03
CA ALA A 350 7.88 10.88 -3.51
C ALA A 350 6.37 10.80 -3.76
N ARG A 351 5.92 9.82 -4.55
CA ARG A 351 4.52 9.78 -5.02
C ARG A 351 3.52 9.39 -3.95
N PHE A 352 3.84 8.41 -3.11
CA PHE A 352 2.89 7.87 -2.13
C PHE A 352 2.90 8.69 -0.84
N CYS A 353 4.06 8.85 -0.22
CA CYS A 353 4.15 9.52 1.09
C CYS A 353 4.22 11.04 0.95
N VAL A 354 5.26 11.58 0.31
CA VAL A 354 5.56 13.03 0.42
C VAL A 354 4.55 13.87 -0.35
N LEU A 355 4.30 13.54 -1.62
CA LEU A 355 3.39 14.30 -2.49
C LEU A 355 1.96 13.74 -2.48
N GLY A 356 1.80 12.46 -2.15
CA GLY A 356 0.50 11.78 -2.11
C GLY A 356 -0.21 11.85 -0.76
N GLY A 357 0.53 12.08 0.34
CA GLY A 357 -0.03 12.15 1.70
C GLY A 357 -0.66 10.85 2.20
N ALA A 358 -0.34 9.70 1.60
CA ALA A 358 -0.95 8.42 1.94
C ALA A 358 -0.19 7.68 3.05
N SER A 359 -0.93 6.88 3.85
CA SER A 359 -0.40 5.94 4.84
C SER A 359 -1.03 4.56 4.66
N CYS A 360 -0.24 3.51 4.91
CA CYS A 360 -0.72 2.13 4.94
C CYS A 360 -1.25 1.69 6.32
N SER A 361 -0.92 2.38 7.41
CA SER A 361 -1.38 2.04 8.78
C SER A 361 -2.86 2.31 9.01
N ALA A 362 -3.43 1.78 10.10
CA ALA A 362 -4.83 2.01 10.48
C ALA A 362 -5.15 3.48 10.77
#